data_AF-A0A5B0EDZ8-F1
#
_entry.id   AF-A0A5B0EDZ8-F1
#
_cell.length_a   1.000
_cell.length_b   1.000
_cell.length_c   1.000
_cell.angle_alpha   90.00
_cell.angle_beta   90.00
_cell.angle_gamma   90.00
#
_symmetry.space_group_name_H-M   'P 1'
#
loop_
_entity.id
_entity.type
_entity.pdbx_description
1 polymer ?
#
loop_
_entity_poly.entity_id
_entity_poly.type
_entity_poly.pdbx_seq_one_letter_code
_entity_poly.pdbx_strand_id
1 'polypeptide(L)'
;MSQRAIAVLGTGLGISFLLTSCTPTPPAQPPTPGTSSAASSTAAPASATTSGSGEPAGTATPTGTPRVVSQDLQAPWSVVFREDTALVSERDSARILELAPDGTSRPIGTVDGVAGSGEGGLLGLAVDDQGRLYVYSTGAEENRIQRFDVTGSPGSLALGDAVTILDGIPSASYHDGGRLAFGPDGMLYATTGDAGQADQAQNVDSLGGKILRMNLDGEVPEGNPFEGSLVYSYGHRNPQGLAWSDDGTMFATEFGQKTWDELNIITAGANYGWPTVEGIADAEGFTDPVQQWTPEKASPSGMAHLDGTLFIANLRGSVLRAVPVADPATHTDHYDGDYGRIRDVTVSPDGELWFLTNNTDGRGTPSSDDDRILGLGVEKE
;
A
#
# COMPACT_ATOMS: atom_id res chain seq x y z
N MET A 1 -19.14 -61.79 -26.07
CA MET A 1 -18.13 -61.97 -27.15
C MET A 1 -16.92 -61.13 -26.81
N SER A 2 -15.78 -61.81 -26.64
CA SER A 2 -14.36 -61.37 -26.59
C SER A 2 -13.94 -60.16 -25.72
N GLN A 3 -13.31 -60.49 -24.60
CA GLN A 3 -12.17 -59.74 -24.01
C GLN A 3 -10.99 -59.73 -25.00
N ARG A 4 -10.16 -58.67 -24.96
CA ARG A 4 -8.72 -58.76 -25.23
C ARG A 4 -7.95 -57.78 -24.34
N ALA A 5 -7.30 -58.33 -23.33
CA ALA A 5 -6.17 -57.73 -22.62
C ALA A 5 -4.92 -57.88 -23.50
N ILE A 6 -4.08 -56.83 -23.54
CA ILE A 6 -2.72 -56.92 -24.08
C ILE A 6 -1.76 -56.76 -22.91
N ALA A 7 -1.07 -57.84 -22.60
CA ALA A 7 0.11 -57.87 -21.75
C ALA A 7 1.34 -57.56 -22.61
N VAL A 8 2.23 -56.69 -22.12
CA VAL A 8 3.59 -56.52 -22.66
C VAL A 8 4.56 -56.88 -21.53
N LEU A 9 5.46 -57.81 -21.84
CA LEU A 9 6.45 -58.41 -20.95
C LEU A 9 7.83 -58.26 -21.59
N GLY A 10 8.84 -57.97 -20.77
CA GLY A 10 10.28 -58.05 -21.11
C GLY A 10 10.86 -56.76 -21.69
N THR A 11 12.04 -56.27 -21.31
CA THR A 11 13.25 -56.97 -20.81
C THR A 11 14.14 -55.97 -20.08
N GLY A 12 14.71 -56.40 -18.95
CA GLY A 12 15.73 -55.65 -18.22
C GLY A 12 17.08 -55.69 -18.91
N LEU A 13 17.86 -54.62 -18.74
CA LEU A 13 19.30 -54.63 -18.89
C LEU A 13 19.89 -53.82 -17.73
N GLY A 14 20.57 -54.51 -16.82
CA GLY A 14 21.34 -53.89 -15.75
C GLY A 14 22.66 -53.38 -16.29
N ILE A 15 23.03 -52.17 -15.90
CA ILE A 15 24.38 -51.63 -16.06
C ILE A 15 24.79 -51.05 -14.71
N SER A 16 25.67 -51.77 -14.02
CA SER A 16 26.47 -51.28 -12.90
C SER A 16 27.63 -50.45 -13.46
N PHE A 17 27.83 -49.24 -12.96
CA PHE A 17 29.09 -48.52 -13.09
C PHE A 17 29.54 -47.97 -11.73
N LEU A 18 30.85 -48.05 -11.56
CA LEU A 18 31.59 -48.01 -10.32
C LEU A 18 31.74 -46.61 -9.73
N LEU A 19 31.78 -46.57 -8.41
CA LEU A 19 32.21 -45.47 -7.56
C LEU A 19 33.69 -45.13 -7.80
N THR A 20 33.99 -43.87 -8.10
CA THR A 20 35.32 -43.28 -7.95
C THR A 20 35.24 -42.04 -7.09
N SER A 21 35.56 -42.20 -5.81
CA SER A 21 35.77 -41.14 -4.84
C SER A 21 37.11 -40.44 -5.09
N CYS A 22 37.08 -39.14 -5.36
CA CYS A 22 38.26 -38.28 -5.31
C CYS A 22 38.19 -37.43 -4.03
N THR A 23 39.13 -37.65 -3.13
CA THR A 23 39.33 -36.90 -1.87
C THR A 23 40.12 -35.62 -2.15
N PRO A 24 39.66 -34.43 -1.69
CA PRO A 24 40.48 -33.23 -1.71
C PRO A 24 41.45 -33.20 -0.51
N THR A 25 42.72 -32.96 -0.81
CA THR A 25 43.84 -32.77 0.12
C THR A 25 43.68 -31.47 0.94
N PRO A 26 43.91 -31.49 2.26
CA PRO A 26 43.86 -30.28 3.08
C PRO A 26 45.11 -29.40 2.89
N PRO A 27 44.97 -28.06 2.81
CA PRO A 27 46.13 -27.17 2.74
C PRO A 27 46.84 -27.06 4.10
N ALA A 28 48.17 -27.05 4.03
CA ALA A 28 49.09 -26.96 5.16
C ALA A 28 49.08 -25.56 5.82
N GLN A 29 49.13 -25.54 7.14
CA GLN A 29 49.20 -24.35 7.99
C GLN A 29 50.67 -23.88 8.17
N PRO A 30 51.01 -22.62 7.88
CA PRO A 30 52.28 -22.02 8.28
C PRO A 30 52.23 -21.40 9.69
N PRO A 31 53.40 -21.14 10.30
CA PRO A 31 53.57 -21.14 11.76
C PRO A 31 53.19 -19.81 12.43
N THR A 32 52.86 -19.90 13.71
CA THR A 32 52.77 -18.79 14.66
C THR A 32 54.13 -18.17 14.94
N PRO A 33 54.24 -16.82 14.96
CA PRO A 33 55.29 -16.12 15.68
C PRO A 33 54.74 -15.37 16.90
N GLY A 34 55.27 -15.76 18.06
CA GLY A 34 55.72 -14.94 19.20
C GLY A 34 55.02 -13.61 19.53
N THR A 35 54.51 -13.57 20.75
CA THR A 35 54.26 -12.39 21.57
C THR A 35 55.52 -11.52 21.68
N SER A 36 55.40 -10.22 21.37
CA SER A 36 56.24 -9.18 21.98
C SER A 36 55.46 -7.87 22.07
N SER A 37 55.43 -7.33 23.28
CA SER A 37 54.81 -6.08 23.68
C SER A 37 55.68 -4.89 23.29
N ALA A 38 55.08 -3.87 22.68
CA ALA A 38 55.59 -2.50 22.76
C ALA A 38 54.41 -1.52 22.61
N ALA A 39 54.12 -0.82 23.71
CA ALA A 39 53.18 0.27 23.76
C ALA A 39 53.65 1.44 22.88
N SER A 40 52.73 2.03 22.12
CA SER A 40 52.85 3.41 21.65
C SER A 40 51.46 4.03 21.52
N SER A 41 51.29 5.09 22.30
CA SER A 41 50.12 5.93 22.44
C SER A 41 49.74 6.63 21.13
N THR A 42 48.47 6.49 20.73
CA THR A 42 47.85 7.45 19.81
C THR A 42 46.41 7.68 20.26
N ALA A 43 46.03 8.95 20.36
CA ALA A 43 44.82 9.45 21.00
C ALA A 43 43.53 8.87 20.41
N ALA A 44 42.60 8.48 21.28
CA ALA A 44 41.23 8.16 20.90
C ALA A 44 40.51 9.42 20.41
N PRO A 45 39.75 9.38 19.30
CA PRO A 45 38.81 10.44 19.01
C PRO A 45 37.69 10.39 20.05
N ALA A 46 37.39 11.55 20.62
CA ALA A 46 36.31 11.74 21.58
C ALA A 46 34.98 11.26 20.97
N SER A 47 34.30 10.36 21.68
CA SER A 47 32.87 10.10 21.45
C SER A 47 32.12 11.42 21.62
N ALA A 48 31.64 11.97 20.52
CA ALA A 48 30.61 12.99 20.56
C ALA A 48 29.31 12.29 20.95
N THR A 49 28.99 12.34 22.24
CA THR A 49 27.64 12.07 22.74
C THR A 49 26.74 13.19 22.23
N THR A 50 26.10 12.99 21.08
CA THR A 50 24.89 13.73 20.74
C THR A 50 23.74 13.16 21.56
N SER A 51 23.63 13.63 22.80
CA SER A 51 22.34 13.63 23.51
C SER A 51 21.47 14.70 22.87
N GLY A 52 20.80 14.34 21.78
CA GLY A 52 19.52 14.93 21.44
C GLY A 52 18.47 14.07 22.12
N SER A 53 18.01 14.47 23.31
CA SER A 53 16.70 14.03 23.76
C SER A 53 15.69 14.69 22.83
N GLY A 54 15.29 13.99 21.76
CA GLY A 54 14.09 14.35 21.03
C GLY A 54 12.96 14.37 22.04
N GLU A 55 12.34 15.54 22.21
CA GLU A 55 11.01 15.64 22.79
C GLU A 55 10.13 14.57 22.12
N PRO A 56 9.32 13.79 22.87
CA PRO A 56 8.42 12.83 22.22
C PRO A 56 7.67 13.58 21.14
N ALA A 57 7.68 13.06 19.91
CA ALA A 57 6.88 13.62 18.84
C ALA A 57 5.43 13.66 19.36
N GLY A 58 4.90 14.86 19.57
CA GLY A 58 3.53 15.04 20.05
C GLY A 58 2.56 14.28 19.15
N THR A 59 1.53 13.68 19.72
CA THR A 59 0.50 12.95 18.98
C THR A 59 -0.60 13.91 18.54
N ALA A 60 -0.98 13.89 17.26
CA ALA A 60 -2.15 14.60 16.78
C ALA A 60 -3.45 13.89 17.19
N THR A 61 -4.39 14.68 17.71
CA THR A 61 -5.76 14.23 18.04
C THR A 61 -6.79 15.05 17.26
N PRO A 62 -7.77 14.41 16.59
CA PRO A 62 -8.90 15.08 15.94
C PRO A 62 -9.69 15.98 16.91
N THR A 63 -10.02 17.19 16.47
CA THR A 63 -10.79 18.13 17.29
C THR A 63 -12.09 18.58 16.64
N GLY A 64 -13.11 18.72 17.49
CA GLY A 64 -14.40 19.31 17.10
C GLY A 64 -15.21 18.48 16.11
N THR A 65 -16.18 19.16 15.49
CA THR A 65 -17.05 18.59 14.46
C THR A 65 -16.42 18.85 13.09
N PRO A 66 -16.19 17.81 12.27
CA PRO A 66 -15.70 17.96 10.91
C PRO A 66 -16.55 18.92 10.07
N ARG A 67 -15.89 19.81 9.33
CA ARG A 67 -16.54 20.73 8.37
C ARG A 67 -16.72 20.03 7.03
N VAL A 68 -17.84 20.28 6.35
CA VAL A 68 -18.01 19.82 4.97
C VAL A 68 -17.09 20.65 4.06
N VAL A 69 -16.18 19.96 3.37
CA VAL A 69 -15.31 20.52 2.33
C VAL A 69 -16.00 20.40 0.97
N SER A 70 -16.56 19.22 0.67
CA SER A 70 -17.31 18.94 -0.54
C SER A 70 -18.32 17.82 -0.27
N GLN A 71 -19.32 17.70 -1.12
CA GLN A 71 -20.45 16.78 -0.97
C GLN A 71 -21.00 16.36 -2.33
N ASP A 72 -22.01 15.48 -2.33
CA ASP A 72 -22.68 14.96 -3.53
C ASP A 72 -21.76 14.17 -4.50
N LEU A 73 -20.66 13.61 -3.98
CA LEU A 73 -19.68 12.83 -4.74
C LEU A 73 -20.19 11.40 -5.00
N GLN A 74 -19.84 10.82 -6.15
CA GLN A 74 -20.32 9.48 -6.54
C GLN A 74 -19.23 8.42 -6.42
N ALA A 75 -19.38 7.52 -5.44
CA ALA A 75 -18.41 6.49 -5.08
C ALA A 75 -16.96 7.00 -5.11
N PRO A 76 -16.65 8.12 -4.42
CA PRO A 76 -15.32 8.70 -4.47
C PRO A 76 -14.31 7.75 -3.80
N TRP A 77 -13.09 7.71 -4.32
CA TRP A 77 -12.10 6.70 -3.93
C TRP A 77 -10.83 7.29 -3.32
N SER A 78 -10.20 8.23 -4.01
CA SER A 78 -8.95 8.87 -3.60
C SER A 78 -9.10 10.39 -3.57
N VAL A 79 -8.45 11.05 -2.61
CA VAL A 79 -8.24 12.51 -2.64
C VAL A 79 -6.73 12.79 -2.60
N VAL A 80 -6.25 13.59 -3.54
CA VAL A 80 -4.85 14.05 -3.59
C VAL A 80 -4.79 15.53 -3.92
N PHE A 81 -3.65 16.16 -3.67
CA PHE A 81 -3.45 17.57 -3.97
C PHE A 81 -2.45 17.75 -5.10
N ARG A 82 -2.82 18.61 -6.06
CA ARG A 82 -1.88 19.19 -7.03
C ARG A 82 -1.71 20.66 -6.66
N GLU A 83 -0.57 20.99 -6.07
CA GLU A 83 -0.40 22.28 -5.36
C GLU A 83 -1.53 22.43 -4.32
N ASP A 84 -2.30 23.50 -4.37
CA ASP A 84 -3.42 23.75 -3.44
C ASP A 84 -4.77 23.18 -3.92
N THR A 85 -4.82 22.54 -5.10
CA THR A 85 -6.08 22.04 -5.69
C THR A 85 -6.27 20.56 -5.40
N ALA A 86 -7.35 20.22 -4.71
CA ALA A 86 -7.74 18.84 -4.46
C ALA A 86 -8.29 18.20 -5.75
N LEU A 87 -7.82 16.99 -6.03
CA LEU A 87 -8.30 16.10 -7.09
C LEU A 87 -8.92 14.86 -6.47
N VAL A 88 -10.06 14.43 -7.00
CA VAL A 88 -10.82 13.29 -6.47
C VAL A 88 -11.11 12.29 -7.59
N SER A 89 -10.87 11.01 -7.36
CA SER A 89 -11.32 9.94 -8.25
C SER A 89 -12.72 9.47 -7.86
N GLU A 90 -13.59 9.27 -8.86
CA GLU A 90 -14.87 8.59 -8.70
C GLU A 90 -14.84 7.20 -9.33
N ARG A 91 -15.04 6.15 -8.52
CA ARG A 91 -14.80 4.76 -8.92
C ARG A 91 -15.62 4.34 -10.13
N ASP A 92 -16.93 4.58 -10.09
CA ASP A 92 -17.89 3.99 -11.04
C ASP A 92 -18.06 4.84 -12.30
N SER A 93 -17.85 6.15 -12.20
CA SER A 93 -17.97 7.08 -13.34
C SER A 93 -16.66 7.24 -14.12
N ALA A 94 -15.55 6.77 -13.56
CA ALA A 94 -14.18 6.97 -14.04
C ALA A 94 -13.79 8.44 -14.21
N ARG A 95 -14.47 9.36 -13.53
CA ARG A 95 -14.17 10.79 -13.57
C ARG A 95 -13.11 11.14 -12.55
N ILE A 96 -12.22 12.06 -12.94
CA ILE A 96 -11.38 12.80 -12.02
C ILE A 96 -11.98 14.18 -11.87
N LEU A 97 -12.26 14.58 -10.63
CA LEU A 97 -12.81 15.88 -10.29
C LEU A 97 -11.71 16.78 -9.76
N GLU A 98 -11.81 18.08 -10.01
CA GLU A 98 -11.17 19.08 -9.14
C GLU A 98 -12.22 19.67 -8.19
N LEU A 99 -11.77 20.09 -7.01
CA LEU A 99 -12.60 20.81 -6.05
C LEU A 99 -12.23 22.29 -6.06
N ALA A 100 -13.25 23.14 -6.13
CA ALA A 100 -13.12 24.58 -5.94
C ALA A 100 -13.10 24.94 -4.45
N PRO A 101 -12.57 26.12 -4.07
CA PRO A 101 -12.52 26.55 -2.67
C PRO A 101 -13.89 26.69 -1.98
N ASP A 102 -14.97 26.84 -2.75
CA ASP A 102 -16.34 26.89 -2.24
C ASP A 102 -16.97 25.49 -2.02
N GLY A 103 -16.20 24.43 -2.28
CA GLY A 103 -16.60 23.03 -2.12
C GLY A 103 -17.30 22.43 -3.33
N THR A 104 -17.58 23.22 -4.37
CA THR A 104 -18.13 22.69 -5.62
C THR A 104 -17.09 21.86 -6.36
N SER A 105 -17.54 20.81 -7.05
CA SER A 105 -16.68 19.94 -7.83
C SER A 105 -17.02 20.02 -9.31
N ARG A 106 -16.02 19.79 -10.17
CA ARG A 106 -16.24 19.61 -11.60
C ARG A 106 -15.26 18.57 -12.17
N PRO A 107 -15.65 17.82 -13.21
CA PRO A 107 -14.72 16.91 -13.87
C PRO A 107 -13.62 17.69 -14.61
N ILE A 108 -12.39 17.20 -14.48
CA ILE A 108 -11.25 17.60 -15.32
C ILE A 108 -11.01 16.62 -16.47
N GLY A 109 -11.59 15.43 -16.39
CA GLY A 109 -11.53 14.40 -17.42
C GLY A 109 -12.19 13.09 -16.97
N THR A 110 -12.32 12.17 -17.92
CA THR A 110 -12.71 10.78 -17.68
C THR A 110 -11.56 9.89 -18.15
N VAL A 111 -11.21 8.90 -17.35
CA VAL A 111 -10.15 7.94 -17.69
C VAL A 111 -10.74 6.88 -18.62
N ASP A 112 -10.24 6.81 -19.84
CA ASP A 112 -10.73 5.86 -20.84
C ASP A 112 -10.35 4.42 -20.48
N GLY A 113 -11.19 3.47 -20.90
CA GLY A 113 -10.93 2.04 -20.75
C GLY A 113 -11.05 1.50 -19.32
N VAL A 114 -11.65 2.25 -18.40
CA VAL A 114 -12.07 1.74 -17.08
C VAL A 114 -13.30 0.87 -17.29
N ALA A 115 -13.25 -0.36 -16.78
CA ALA A 115 -14.30 -1.36 -16.96
C ALA A 115 -14.50 -2.23 -15.70
N GLY A 116 -14.13 -1.70 -14.53
CA GLY A 116 -14.26 -2.38 -13.25
C GLY A 116 -15.71 -2.67 -12.85
N SER A 117 -15.87 -3.65 -11.97
CA SER A 117 -17.14 -3.98 -11.31
C SER A 117 -16.88 -4.33 -9.86
N GLY A 118 -17.91 -4.24 -9.01
CA GLY A 118 -17.76 -4.53 -7.58
C GLY A 118 -16.82 -3.53 -6.90
N GLU A 119 -15.61 -3.94 -6.57
CA GLU A 119 -14.58 -3.09 -5.93
C GLU A 119 -13.70 -2.34 -6.94
N GLY A 120 -13.60 -2.83 -8.17
CA GLY A 120 -12.80 -2.25 -9.24
C GLY A 120 -13.46 -1.05 -9.92
N GLY A 121 -12.64 -0.24 -10.60
CA GLY A 121 -13.04 1.02 -11.23
C GLY A 121 -11.87 1.99 -11.32
N LEU A 122 -12.13 3.30 -11.18
CA LEU A 122 -11.07 4.30 -10.99
C LEU A 122 -10.71 4.40 -9.50
N LEU A 123 -9.47 4.04 -9.15
CA LEU A 123 -9.06 3.82 -7.75
C LEU A 123 -8.13 4.94 -7.26
N GLY A 124 -6.92 4.59 -6.83
CA GLY A 124 -5.96 5.52 -6.23
C GLY A 124 -5.40 6.53 -7.20
N LEU A 125 -5.12 7.71 -6.66
CA LEU A 125 -4.41 8.80 -7.31
C LEU A 125 -3.10 9.06 -6.59
N ALA A 126 -2.11 9.59 -7.30
CA ALA A 126 -0.91 10.18 -6.72
C ALA A 126 -0.41 11.33 -7.62
N VAL A 127 0.17 12.38 -7.04
CA VAL A 127 0.74 13.51 -7.80
C VAL A 127 2.22 13.60 -7.48
N ASP A 128 3.06 13.71 -8.52
CA ASP A 128 4.49 13.91 -8.32
C ASP A 128 4.87 15.40 -8.20
N ASP A 129 6.14 15.67 -7.89
CA ASP A 129 6.68 17.03 -7.73
C ASP A 129 6.58 17.89 -9.00
N GLN A 130 6.33 17.28 -10.17
CA GLN A 130 6.12 17.99 -11.43
C GLN A 130 4.64 18.28 -11.69
N GLY A 131 3.75 17.88 -10.78
CA GLY A 131 2.31 18.06 -10.90
C GLY A 131 1.66 17.10 -11.90
N ARG A 132 2.32 15.98 -12.24
CA ARG A 132 1.76 14.92 -13.09
C ARG A 132 0.95 13.97 -12.24
N LEU A 133 -0.19 13.54 -12.76
CA LEU A 133 -1.16 12.71 -12.05
C LEU A 133 -1.00 11.24 -12.44
N TYR A 134 -0.75 10.39 -11.46
CA TYR A 134 -0.75 8.93 -11.60
C TYR A 134 -2.09 8.38 -11.13
N VAL A 135 -2.59 7.40 -11.87
CA VAL A 135 -3.94 6.88 -11.74
C VAL A 135 -3.89 5.36 -11.77
N TYR A 136 -4.43 4.72 -10.75
CA TYR A 136 -4.68 3.28 -10.75
C TYR A 136 -6.13 3.02 -11.21
N SER A 137 -6.32 2.11 -12.15
CA SER A 137 -7.67 1.76 -12.60
C SER A 137 -7.80 0.31 -13.04
N THR A 138 -9.03 -0.21 -12.90
CA THR A 138 -9.44 -1.54 -13.35
C THR A 138 -9.98 -1.46 -14.77
N GLY A 139 -9.27 -2.11 -15.70
CA GLY A 139 -9.70 -2.34 -17.08
C GLY A 139 -10.55 -3.59 -17.23
N ALA A 140 -10.72 -4.06 -18.48
CA ALA A 140 -11.54 -5.23 -18.78
C ALA A 140 -10.89 -6.56 -18.34
N GLU A 141 -9.56 -6.63 -18.34
CA GLU A 141 -8.81 -7.87 -18.08
C GLU A 141 -7.81 -7.74 -16.93
N GLU A 142 -7.42 -6.50 -16.60
CA GLU A 142 -6.32 -6.20 -15.69
C GLU A 142 -6.53 -4.85 -15.00
N ASN A 143 -5.83 -4.66 -13.88
CA ASN A 143 -5.55 -3.36 -13.32
C ASN A 143 -4.31 -2.75 -14.01
N ARG A 144 -4.26 -1.43 -14.07
CA ARG A 144 -3.14 -0.68 -14.65
C ARG A 144 -2.90 0.64 -13.93
N ILE A 145 -1.69 1.16 -14.09
CA ILE A 145 -1.26 2.48 -13.65
C ILE A 145 -0.95 3.32 -14.89
N GLN A 146 -1.56 4.50 -14.97
CA GLN A 146 -1.32 5.46 -16.04
C GLN A 146 -0.92 6.81 -15.45
N ARG A 147 -0.10 7.57 -16.18
CA ARG A 147 0.27 8.94 -15.85
C ARG A 147 -0.37 9.89 -16.85
N PHE A 148 -0.81 11.04 -16.36
CA PHE A 148 -1.40 12.11 -17.13
C PHE A 148 -0.70 13.43 -16.82
N ASP A 149 -0.48 14.22 -17.86
CA ASP A 149 -0.21 15.64 -17.67
C ASP A 149 -1.54 16.35 -17.33
N VAL A 150 -1.56 17.13 -16.25
CA VAL A 150 -2.71 17.97 -15.90
C VAL A 150 -2.41 19.40 -16.34
N THR A 151 -3.23 19.92 -17.24
CA THR A 151 -3.04 21.25 -17.86
C THR A 151 -4.08 22.25 -17.35
N GLY A 152 -3.83 23.54 -17.55
CA GLY A 152 -4.74 24.61 -17.11
C GLY A 152 -4.39 25.19 -15.74
N SER A 153 -5.32 25.94 -15.16
CA SER A 153 -5.21 26.52 -13.81
C SER A 153 -6.42 26.12 -12.97
N PRO A 154 -6.38 26.22 -11.63
CA PRO A 154 -7.51 25.89 -10.76
C PRO A 154 -8.81 26.53 -11.26
N GLY A 155 -9.90 25.77 -11.35
CA GLY A 155 -11.16 26.19 -11.98
C GLY A 155 -11.25 25.87 -13.48
N SER A 156 -10.14 25.48 -14.11
CA SER A 156 -10.04 25.14 -15.54
C SER A 156 -9.04 24.02 -15.87
N LEU A 157 -8.54 23.28 -14.87
CA LEU A 157 -7.76 22.06 -15.08
C LEU A 157 -8.45 21.08 -16.04
N ALA A 158 -7.63 20.43 -16.85
CA ALA A 158 -8.00 19.40 -17.81
C ALA A 158 -6.97 18.27 -17.85
N LEU A 159 -7.46 17.04 -18.05
CA LEU A 159 -6.63 15.84 -18.18
C LEU A 159 -6.06 15.74 -19.61
N GLY A 160 -4.74 15.57 -19.71
CA GLY A 160 -4.04 15.33 -20.97
C GLY A 160 -4.10 13.88 -21.44
N ASP A 161 -3.18 13.50 -22.34
CA ASP A 161 -3.10 12.14 -22.86
C ASP A 161 -2.51 11.17 -21.82
N ALA A 162 -2.99 9.93 -21.83
CA ALA A 162 -2.51 8.88 -20.95
C ALA A 162 -1.17 8.32 -21.41
N VAL A 163 -0.26 8.11 -20.46
CA VAL A 163 0.95 7.29 -20.62
C VAL A 163 0.82 6.08 -19.71
N THR A 164 0.84 4.87 -20.26
CA THR A 164 0.87 3.64 -19.45
C THR A 164 2.21 3.55 -18.73
N ILE A 165 2.14 3.40 -17.40
CA ILE A 165 3.30 3.23 -16.51
C ILE A 165 3.47 1.74 -16.19
N LEU A 166 2.35 1.06 -15.88
CA LEU A 166 2.33 -0.37 -15.61
C LEU A 166 0.98 -0.93 -16.02
N ASP A 167 0.99 -2.10 -16.65
CA ASP A 167 -0.17 -2.93 -16.95
C ASP A 167 0.08 -4.38 -16.45
N GLY A 168 -0.81 -5.31 -16.75
CA GLY A 168 -0.65 -6.72 -16.36
C GLY A 168 -0.94 -7.02 -14.89
N ILE A 169 -1.41 -6.06 -14.09
CA ILE A 169 -1.76 -6.32 -12.69
C ILE A 169 -3.08 -7.12 -12.67
N PRO A 170 -3.15 -8.28 -11.98
CA PRO A 170 -4.39 -9.05 -11.92
C PRO A 170 -5.57 -8.22 -11.41
N SER A 171 -6.75 -8.42 -12.00
CA SER A 171 -8.00 -7.79 -11.57
C SER A 171 -9.12 -8.79 -11.40
N ALA A 172 -10.09 -8.44 -10.56
CA ALA A 172 -11.34 -9.18 -10.43
C ALA A 172 -12.49 -8.20 -10.10
N SER A 173 -13.63 -8.71 -9.62
CA SER A 173 -14.69 -7.86 -9.05
C SER A 173 -14.44 -7.49 -7.58
N TYR A 174 -13.35 -8.00 -7.00
CA TYR A 174 -12.91 -7.79 -5.63
C TYR A 174 -11.40 -7.98 -5.52
N HIS A 175 -10.80 -7.37 -4.51
CA HIS A 175 -9.36 -7.43 -4.21
C HIS A 175 -8.46 -6.89 -5.33
N ASP A 176 -8.75 -5.69 -5.79
CA ASP A 176 -7.95 -4.99 -6.79
C ASP A 176 -6.84 -4.12 -6.18
N GLY A 177 -6.73 -4.04 -4.83
CA GLY A 177 -5.85 -3.11 -4.14
C GLY A 177 -6.18 -1.67 -4.53
N GLY A 178 -5.20 -0.99 -5.14
CA GLY A 178 -5.42 0.23 -5.91
C GLY A 178 -4.93 1.53 -5.30
N ARG A 179 -4.32 1.53 -4.11
CA ARG A 179 -3.70 2.72 -3.52
C ARG A 179 -2.38 3.04 -4.23
N LEU A 180 -2.17 4.31 -4.54
CA LEU A 180 -0.90 4.86 -5.01
C LEU A 180 -0.39 5.88 -3.99
N ALA A 181 0.92 5.94 -3.81
CA ALA A 181 1.58 7.01 -3.08
C ALA A 181 3.06 7.13 -3.47
N PHE A 182 3.62 8.33 -3.34
CA PHE A 182 5.07 8.52 -3.46
C PHE A 182 5.73 8.34 -2.10
N GLY A 183 6.76 7.51 -2.05
CA GLY A 183 7.57 7.33 -0.85
C GLY A 183 8.57 8.49 -0.64
N PRO A 184 9.19 8.58 0.54
CA PRO A 184 10.21 9.60 0.84
C PRO A 184 11.48 9.45 -0.01
N ASP A 185 11.63 8.32 -0.70
CA ASP A 185 12.70 8.05 -1.67
C ASP A 185 12.38 8.53 -3.09
N GLY A 186 11.21 9.15 -3.30
CA GLY A 186 10.74 9.66 -4.59
C GLY A 186 10.19 8.58 -5.52
N MET A 187 10.04 7.34 -5.07
CA MET A 187 9.49 6.25 -5.89
C MET A 187 7.98 6.17 -5.76
N LEU A 188 7.34 5.67 -6.82
CA LEU A 188 5.91 5.37 -6.81
C LEU A 188 5.68 3.99 -6.18
N TYR A 189 4.82 3.94 -5.17
CA TYR A 189 4.36 2.70 -4.56
C TYR A 189 2.91 2.43 -4.96
N ALA A 190 2.60 1.16 -5.18
CA ALA A 190 1.26 0.70 -5.53
C ALA A 190 0.87 -0.55 -4.74
N THR A 191 -0.30 -0.55 -4.11
CA THR A 191 -0.88 -1.74 -3.49
C THR A 191 -1.68 -2.53 -4.51
N THR A 192 -1.50 -3.85 -4.56
CA THR A 192 -2.30 -4.74 -5.41
C THR A 192 -2.92 -5.85 -4.57
N GLY A 193 -4.19 -6.16 -4.82
CA GLY A 193 -4.83 -7.31 -4.20
C GLY A 193 -4.57 -8.60 -4.98
N ASP A 194 -4.95 -9.72 -4.39
CA ASP A 194 -4.75 -11.06 -4.98
C ASP A 194 -5.73 -11.38 -6.12
N ALA A 195 -6.70 -10.50 -6.42
CA ALA A 195 -7.76 -10.72 -7.39
C ALA A 195 -8.52 -12.05 -7.20
N GLY A 196 -8.63 -12.53 -5.95
CA GLY A 196 -9.21 -13.82 -5.59
C GLY A 196 -8.34 -15.03 -5.90
N GLN A 197 -7.12 -14.83 -6.40
CA GLN A 197 -6.12 -15.86 -6.68
C GLN A 197 -5.08 -15.89 -5.56
N ALA A 198 -5.51 -16.33 -4.37
CA ALA A 198 -4.76 -16.21 -3.13
C ALA A 198 -3.30 -16.71 -3.22
N ASP A 199 -3.04 -17.83 -3.91
CA ASP A 199 -1.69 -18.39 -4.10
C ASP A 199 -0.73 -17.41 -4.81
N GLN A 200 -1.25 -16.48 -5.61
CA GLN A 200 -0.43 -15.47 -6.29
C GLN A 200 0.21 -14.49 -5.32
N ALA A 201 -0.36 -14.28 -4.13
CA ALA A 201 0.23 -13.42 -3.10
C ALA A 201 1.64 -13.90 -2.70
N GLN A 202 1.86 -15.23 -2.67
CA GLN A 202 3.15 -15.86 -2.36
C GLN A 202 4.09 -15.96 -3.58
N ASN A 203 3.57 -15.81 -4.79
CA ASN A 203 4.36 -15.85 -6.02
C ASN A 203 5.00 -14.47 -6.28
N VAL A 204 6.31 -14.35 -6.14
CA VAL A 204 7.07 -13.10 -6.35
C VAL A 204 7.21 -12.71 -7.82
N ASP A 205 6.90 -13.63 -8.75
CA ASP A 205 6.84 -13.34 -10.20
C ASP A 205 5.47 -12.79 -10.62
N SER A 206 4.50 -12.73 -9.71
CA SER A 206 3.16 -12.16 -9.94
C SER A 206 3.05 -10.75 -9.36
N LEU A 207 2.24 -9.91 -10.03
CA LEU A 207 1.88 -8.58 -9.52
C LEU A 207 0.67 -8.60 -8.58
N GLY A 208 0.00 -9.73 -8.37
CA GLY A 208 -1.17 -9.84 -7.48
C GLY A 208 -0.78 -10.08 -6.02
N GLY A 209 -1.42 -9.37 -5.09
CA GLY A 209 -1.18 -9.52 -3.65
C GLY A 209 0.19 -9.00 -3.21
N LYS A 210 0.53 -7.77 -3.63
CA LYS A 210 1.85 -7.14 -3.47
C LYS A 210 1.74 -5.70 -2.99
N ILE A 211 2.84 -5.19 -2.45
CA ILE A 211 3.17 -3.76 -2.57
C ILE A 211 4.29 -3.67 -3.61
N LEU A 212 4.08 -2.88 -4.64
CA LEU A 212 5.02 -2.62 -5.72
C LEU A 212 5.75 -1.30 -5.46
N ARG A 213 7.01 -1.20 -5.92
CA ARG A 213 7.83 0.02 -5.91
C ARG A 213 8.47 0.21 -7.29
N MET A 214 8.21 1.35 -7.92
CA MET A 214 8.63 1.66 -9.29
C MET A 214 9.20 3.07 -9.44
N ASN A 215 10.07 3.27 -10.42
CA ASN A 215 10.44 4.60 -10.91
C ASN A 215 9.19 5.31 -11.48
N LEU A 216 9.30 6.63 -11.70
CA LEU A 216 8.20 7.47 -12.23
C LEU A 216 7.77 7.09 -13.67
N ASP A 217 8.58 6.33 -14.38
CA ASP A 217 8.29 5.77 -15.70
C ASP A 217 7.85 4.30 -15.67
N GLY A 218 7.76 3.69 -14.47
CA GLY A 218 7.36 2.31 -14.27
C GLY A 218 8.51 1.30 -14.30
N GLU A 219 9.75 1.75 -14.53
CA GLU A 219 10.91 0.86 -14.49
C GLU A 219 11.23 0.40 -13.06
N VAL A 220 11.93 -0.74 -12.96
CA VAL A 220 12.40 -1.28 -11.67
C VAL A 220 13.48 -0.37 -11.09
N PRO A 221 13.26 0.22 -9.89
CA PRO A 221 14.24 1.08 -9.25
C PRO A 221 15.39 0.26 -8.68
N GLU A 222 16.56 0.90 -8.55
CA GLU A 222 17.67 0.33 -7.80
C GLU A 222 17.25 0.05 -6.34
N GLY A 223 17.77 -1.03 -5.77
CA GLY A 223 17.50 -1.42 -4.39
C GLY A 223 16.19 -2.17 -4.17
N ASN A 224 15.42 -2.51 -5.21
CA ASN A 224 14.31 -3.45 -5.04
C ASN A 224 14.83 -4.83 -4.59
N PRO A 225 14.07 -5.53 -3.71
CA PRO A 225 14.55 -6.74 -3.03
C PRO A 225 14.62 -7.98 -3.94
N PHE A 226 13.89 -7.97 -5.06
CA PHE A 226 13.85 -9.07 -6.03
C PHE A 226 14.41 -8.57 -7.37
N GLU A 227 15.41 -9.29 -7.90
CA GLU A 227 16.12 -8.90 -9.11
C GLU A 227 15.17 -8.76 -10.31
N GLY A 228 15.17 -7.57 -10.94
CA GLY A 228 14.33 -7.28 -12.10
C GLY A 228 12.83 -7.23 -11.84
N SER A 229 12.40 -7.12 -10.58
CA SER A 229 10.99 -7.12 -10.19
C SER A 229 10.56 -5.82 -9.50
N LEU A 230 9.31 -5.42 -9.74
CA LEU A 230 8.67 -4.29 -9.06
C LEU A 230 8.20 -4.64 -7.64
N VAL A 231 8.21 -5.91 -7.26
CA VAL A 231 7.74 -6.35 -5.94
C VAL A 231 8.64 -5.78 -4.85
N TYR A 232 8.03 -5.02 -3.93
CA TYR A 232 8.68 -4.49 -2.73
C TYR A 232 8.38 -5.38 -1.52
N SER A 233 7.13 -5.79 -1.33
CA SER A 233 6.73 -6.81 -0.36
C SER A 233 5.61 -7.67 -0.92
N TYR A 234 5.41 -8.86 -0.33
CA TYR A 234 4.49 -9.86 -0.85
C TYR A 234 3.76 -10.61 0.27
N GLY A 235 2.86 -11.51 -0.10
CA GLY A 235 2.00 -12.20 0.86
C GLY A 235 0.87 -11.30 1.35
N HIS A 236 0.35 -10.44 0.48
CA HIS A 236 -0.78 -9.55 0.78
C HIS A 236 -2.07 -10.06 0.14
N ARG A 237 -3.20 -9.84 0.80
CA ARG A 237 -4.55 -10.14 0.30
C ARG A 237 -5.14 -8.99 -0.48
N ASN A 238 -5.33 -7.84 0.17
CA ASN A 238 -5.92 -6.65 -0.45
C ASN A 238 -5.56 -5.37 0.33
N PRO A 239 -4.31 -4.89 0.23
CA PRO A 239 -3.91 -3.64 0.86
C PRO A 239 -4.51 -2.44 0.13
N GLN A 240 -4.94 -1.41 0.86
CA GLN A 240 -5.59 -0.20 0.28
C GLN A 240 -5.20 1.12 0.97
N GLY A 241 -4.23 1.11 1.87
CA GLY A 241 -3.65 2.30 2.47
C GLY A 241 -2.14 2.20 2.56
N LEU A 242 -1.48 3.34 2.35
CA LEU A 242 -0.04 3.52 2.48
C LEU A 242 0.21 4.88 3.15
N ALA A 243 1.08 4.92 4.13
CA ALA A 243 1.65 6.17 4.65
C ALA A 243 3.06 5.91 5.19
N TRP A 244 3.82 6.98 5.34
CA TRP A 244 5.14 6.96 5.96
C TRP A 244 5.12 7.85 7.19
N SER A 245 5.75 7.38 8.26
CA SER A 245 6.10 8.23 9.41
C SER A 245 7.28 9.14 9.07
N ASP A 246 7.55 10.11 9.96
CA ASP A 246 8.61 11.10 9.78
C ASP A 246 10.02 10.50 9.62
N ASP A 247 10.25 9.30 10.15
CA ASP A 247 11.52 8.56 10.01
C ASP A 247 11.60 7.70 8.74
N GLY A 248 10.56 7.73 7.90
CA GLY A 248 10.46 6.96 6.66
C GLY A 248 9.98 5.52 6.85
N THR A 249 9.50 5.13 8.04
CA THR A 249 8.86 3.82 8.21
C THR A 249 7.54 3.77 7.44
N MET A 250 7.41 2.81 6.52
CA MET A 250 6.20 2.62 5.74
C MET A 250 5.18 1.78 6.52
N PHE A 251 3.94 2.23 6.54
CA PHE A 251 2.79 1.51 7.06
C PHE A 251 1.83 1.17 5.94
N ALA A 252 1.16 0.02 6.03
CA ALA A 252 0.07 -0.33 5.13
C ALA A 252 -1.10 -0.97 5.89
N THR A 253 -2.31 -0.66 5.45
CA THR A 253 -3.55 -1.27 5.92
C THR A 253 -4.02 -2.33 4.95
N GLU A 254 -4.60 -3.39 5.50
CA GLU A 254 -5.00 -4.53 4.70
C GLU A 254 -6.32 -5.13 5.16
N PHE A 255 -7.16 -5.48 4.17
CA PHE A 255 -8.37 -6.24 4.41
C PHE A 255 -8.04 -7.73 4.58
N GLY A 256 -8.43 -8.28 5.72
CA GLY A 256 -8.48 -9.71 5.98
C GLY A 256 -9.59 -10.41 5.22
N GLN A 257 -9.62 -11.74 5.33
CA GLN A 257 -10.69 -12.52 4.72
C GLN A 257 -11.94 -12.50 5.58
N LYS A 258 -11.82 -12.99 6.82
CA LYS A 258 -12.96 -13.16 7.73
C LYS A 258 -12.61 -12.86 9.17
N THR A 259 -11.33 -12.88 9.52
CA THR A 259 -10.90 -12.93 10.91
C THR A 259 -10.15 -11.66 11.27
N TRP A 260 -9.13 -11.28 10.48
CA TRP A 260 -8.21 -10.22 10.85
C TRP A 260 -7.89 -9.31 9.67
N ASP A 261 -8.40 -8.08 9.74
CA ASP A 261 -7.81 -6.94 9.04
C ASP A 261 -6.56 -6.48 9.79
N GLU A 262 -5.67 -5.78 9.10
CA GLU A 262 -4.31 -5.55 9.58
C GLU A 262 -3.82 -4.12 9.39
N LEU A 263 -2.92 -3.71 10.29
CA LEU A 263 -1.95 -2.65 10.07
C LEU A 263 -0.56 -3.26 10.15
N ASN A 264 0.21 -3.06 9.09
CA ASN A 264 1.52 -3.65 8.86
C ASN A 264 2.59 -2.56 8.83
N ILE A 265 3.76 -2.81 9.44
CA ILE A 265 4.99 -2.08 9.14
C ILE A 265 5.65 -2.78 7.96
N ILE A 266 5.85 -2.06 6.86
CA ILE A 266 6.33 -2.65 5.62
C ILE A 266 7.85 -2.63 5.51
N THR A 267 8.42 -3.83 5.34
CA THR A 267 9.86 -4.04 5.14
C THR A 267 10.12 -4.60 3.74
N ALA A 268 11.14 -4.09 3.05
CA ALA A 268 11.54 -4.58 1.73
C ALA A 268 11.84 -6.09 1.75
N GLY A 269 11.22 -6.84 0.84
CA GLY A 269 11.40 -8.28 0.68
C GLY A 269 10.63 -9.14 1.68
N ALA A 270 9.91 -8.53 2.63
CA ALA A 270 9.18 -9.26 3.65
C ALA A 270 7.91 -9.93 3.10
N ASN A 271 7.56 -11.05 3.74
CA ASN A 271 6.37 -11.86 3.47
C ASN A 271 5.33 -11.63 4.57
N TYR A 272 4.17 -11.08 4.21
CA TYR A 272 3.04 -10.81 5.13
C TYR A 272 2.08 -12.01 5.24
N GLY A 273 2.42 -13.11 4.56
CA GLY A 273 1.95 -14.44 4.89
C GLY A 273 0.62 -14.88 4.30
N TRP A 274 -0.20 -13.98 3.75
CA TRP A 274 -1.40 -14.39 3.02
C TRP A 274 -1.03 -15.31 1.83
N PRO A 275 -1.72 -16.45 1.61
CA PRO A 275 -2.89 -16.95 2.34
C PRO A 275 -2.57 -18.02 3.41
N THR A 276 -1.29 -18.23 3.70
CA THR A 276 -0.87 -19.25 4.67
C THR A 276 -1.25 -18.83 6.10
N VAL A 277 -1.11 -17.55 6.41
CA VAL A 277 -1.52 -16.93 7.67
C VAL A 277 -2.41 -15.71 7.43
N GLU A 278 -3.23 -15.37 8.41
CA GLU A 278 -4.09 -14.17 8.47
C GLU A 278 -3.99 -13.64 9.90
N GLY A 279 -3.56 -12.39 10.09
CA GLY A 279 -3.26 -11.79 11.39
C GLY A 279 -1.96 -12.27 12.03
N ILE A 280 -1.79 -11.95 13.31
CA ILE A 280 -0.65 -12.36 14.15
C ILE A 280 -0.68 -13.88 14.33
N ALA A 281 0.30 -14.54 13.74
CA ALA A 281 0.39 -16.00 13.70
C ALA A 281 1.61 -16.57 14.44
N ASP A 282 2.59 -15.73 14.82
CA ASP A 282 3.86 -16.15 15.44
C ASP A 282 4.57 -17.27 14.63
N ALA A 283 4.45 -17.21 13.31
CA ALA A 283 4.88 -18.27 12.39
C ALA A 283 6.18 -17.91 11.66
N GLU A 284 7.13 -18.85 11.65
CA GLU A 284 8.44 -18.65 11.02
C GLU A 284 8.30 -18.35 9.53
N GLY A 285 9.01 -17.31 9.06
CA GLY A 285 9.01 -16.90 7.65
C GLY A 285 7.92 -15.91 7.27
N PHE A 286 7.05 -15.52 8.21
CA PHE A 286 6.02 -14.50 8.01
C PHE A 286 6.23 -13.31 8.94
N THR A 287 5.85 -12.13 8.48
CA THR A 287 5.89 -10.87 9.23
C THR A 287 4.48 -10.60 9.76
N ASP A 288 4.33 -10.63 11.07
CA ASP A 288 3.04 -10.35 11.71
C ASP A 288 2.70 -8.86 11.66
N PRO A 289 1.40 -8.51 11.61
CA PRO A 289 0.95 -7.12 11.70
C PRO A 289 1.19 -6.56 13.10
N VAL A 290 1.33 -5.24 13.19
CA VAL A 290 1.48 -4.52 14.48
C VAL A 290 0.14 -4.32 15.19
N GLN A 291 -0.96 -4.32 14.43
CA GLN A 291 -2.33 -4.34 14.92
C GLN A 291 -3.22 -5.18 14.01
N GLN A 292 -4.25 -5.79 14.61
CA GLN A 292 -5.27 -6.52 13.88
C GLN A 292 -6.66 -6.25 14.44
N TRP A 293 -7.68 -6.34 13.58
CA TRP A 293 -9.07 -6.07 13.93
C TRP A 293 -10.01 -7.03 13.22
N THR A 294 -11.18 -7.29 13.80
CA THR A 294 -12.20 -8.04 13.04
C THR A 294 -12.74 -7.18 11.89
N PRO A 295 -13.11 -7.77 10.74
CA PRO A 295 -13.67 -7.03 9.62
C PRO A 295 -14.85 -6.12 9.95
N GLU A 296 -15.68 -6.50 10.93
CA GLU A 296 -16.80 -5.69 11.42
C GLU A 296 -16.36 -4.37 12.07
N LYS A 297 -15.15 -4.32 12.64
CA LYS A 297 -14.61 -3.19 13.39
C LYS A 297 -13.61 -2.35 12.61
N ALA A 298 -13.27 -2.75 11.40
CA ALA A 298 -12.32 -2.04 10.56
C ALA A 298 -12.76 -2.04 9.09
N SER A 299 -12.31 -3.02 8.32
CA SER A 299 -12.25 -2.98 6.85
C SER A 299 -11.47 -1.72 6.39
N PRO A 300 -10.17 -1.64 6.73
CA PRO A 300 -9.39 -0.41 6.63
C PRO A 300 -8.94 -0.15 5.18
N SER A 301 -9.04 1.11 4.75
CA SER A 301 -8.69 1.56 3.40
C SER A 301 -7.55 2.59 3.47
N GLY A 302 -7.76 3.83 3.02
CA GLY A 302 -6.73 4.86 2.97
C GLY A 302 -6.26 5.31 4.35
N MET A 303 -5.05 5.83 4.40
CA MET A 303 -4.48 6.39 5.62
C MET A 303 -3.60 7.60 5.31
N ALA A 304 -3.41 8.45 6.31
CA ALA A 304 -2.42 9.53 6.27
C ALA A 304 -1.65 9.58 7.60
N HIS A 305 -0.42 10.07 7.55
CA HIS A 305 0.38 10.41 8.72
C HIS A 305 0.33 11.91 8.96
N LEU A 306 0.11 12.33 10.21
CA LEU A 306 0.19 13.73 10.63
C LEU A 306 0.65 13.79 12.08
N ASP A 307 1.75 14.51 12.34
CA ASP A 307 2.29 14.75 13.69
C ASP A 307 2.30 13.48 14.56
N GLY A 308 3.06 12.47 14.15
CA GLY A 308 3.25 11.23 14.93
C GLY A 308 2.04 10.31 15.02
N THR A 309 0.92 10.62 14.34
CA THR A 309 -0.30 9.81 14.33
C THR A 309 -0.65 9.36 12.92
N LEU A 310 -0.95 8.07 12.76
CA LEU A 310 -1.61 7.54 11.56
C LEU A 310 -3.13 7.66 11.73
N PHE A 311 -3.78 8.24 10.72
CA PHE A 311 -5.23 8.33 10.61
C PHE A 311 -5.71 7.38 9.54
N ILE A 312 -6.52 6.39 9.91
CA ILE A 312 -6.95 5.29 9.07
C ILE A 312 -8.46 5.37 8.82
N ALA A 313 -8.84 5.39 7.56
CA ALA A 313 -10.23 5.28 7.11
C ALA A 313 -10.72 3.84 7.24
N ASN A 314 -11.83 3.62 7.95
CA ASN A 314 -12.43 2.29 8.10
C ASN A 314 -13.81 2.25 7.44
N LEU A 315 -13.97 1.34 6.47
CA LEU A 315 -15.18 1.24 5.67
C LEU A 315 -16.33 0.60 6.43
N ARG A 316 -16.18 -0.65 6.88
CA ARG A 316 -17.27 -1.38 7.56
C ARG A 316 -17.35 -0.96 9.03
N GLY A 317 -16.20 -0.73 9.66
CA GLY A 317 -16.11 -0.20 11.02
C GLY A 317 -16.71 1.19 11.16
N SER A 318 -16.77 1.98 10.07
CA SER A 318 -17.37 3.32 10.05
C SER A 318 -16.76 4.27 11.09
N VAL A 319 -15.44 4.24 11.21
CA VAL A 319 -14.65 5.03 12.16
C VAL A 319 -13.46 5.68 11.46
N LEU A 320 -13.05 6.85 11.92
CA LEU A 320 -11.72 7.38 11.68
C LEU A 320 -10.83 6.91 12.84
N ARG A 321 -9.86 6.04 12.55
CA ARG A 321 -8.98 5.47 13.58
C ARG A 321 -7.68 6.24 13.67
N ALA A 322 -7.30 6.67 14.86
CA ALA A 322 -6.01 7.29 15.17
C ALA A 322 -5.08 6.27 15.83
N VAL A 323 -3.88 6.08 15.28
CA VAL A 323 -2.84 5.16 15.77
C VAL A 323 -1.54 5.94 16.01
N PRO A 324 -1.04 6.05 17.25
CA PRO A 324 0.26 6.66 17.51
C PRO A 324 1.39 5.84 16.87
N VAL A 325 2.26 6.48 16.07
CA VAL A 325 3.42 5.82 15.45
C VAL A 325 4.39 5.29 16.52
N ALA A 326 4.51 6.00 17.65
CA ALA A 326 5.38 5.61 18.76
C ALA A 326 4.90 4.36 19.51
N ASP A 327 3.60 4.03 19.43
CA ASP A 327 3.01 2.83 20.01
C ASP A 327 1.92 2.28 19.07
N PRO A 328 2.33 1.69 17.94
CA PRO A 328 1.42 1.28 16.88
C PRO A 328 0.64 0.03 17.25
N ALA A 329 0.68 -0.43 18.51
CA ALA A 329 -0.19 -1.47 19.06
C ALA A 329 -1.51 -0.89 19.64
N THR A 330 -1.60 0.44 19.79
CA THR A 330 -2.76 1.12 20.38
C THR A 330 -3.52 1.95 19.35
N HIS A 331 -4.80 2.26 19.63
CA HIS A 331 -5.58 3.15 18.79
C HIS A 331 -6.72 3.83 19.56
N THR A 332 -7.23 4.90 18.99
CA THR A 332 -8.50 5.54 19.37
C THR A 332 -9.39 5.66 18.13
N ASP A 333 -10.65 5.27 18.26
CA ASP A 333 -11.64 5.41 17.18
C ASP A 333 -12.46 6.69 17.39
N HIS A 334 -12.63 7.45 16.31
CA HIS A 334 -13.39 8.69 16.26
C HIS A 334 -14.60 8.56 15.33
N TYR A 335 -15.66 9.29 15.67
CA TYR A 335 -16.87 9.44 14.85
C TYR A 335 -17.58 8.11 14.52
N ASP A 336 -17.62 7.18 15.48
CA ASP A 336 -18.20 5.83 15.34
C ASP A 336 -19.63 5.85 14.79
N GLY A 337 -19.74 5.54 13.49
CA GLY A 337 -21.00 5.49 12.75
C GLY A 337 -21.56 6.84 12.31
N ASP A 338 -21.00 7.96 12.74
CA ASP A 338 -21.56 9.31 12.50
C ASP A 338 -21.61 9.67 11.00
N TYR A 339 -20.63 9.20 10.24
CA TYR A 339 -20.48 9.50 8.81
C TYR A 339 -20.62 8.26 7.89
N GLY A 340 -20.87 7.09 8.48
CA GLY A 340 -20.88 5.83 7.76
C GLY A 340 -19.49 5.41 7.29
N ARG A 341 -19.41 4.87 6.07
CA ARG A 341 -18.18 4.26 5.52
C ARG A 341 -17.15 5.34 5.21
N ILE A 342 -15.92 5.19 5.71
CA ILE A 342 -14.80 6.11 5.40
C ILE A 342 -13.78 5.37 4.53
N ARG A 343 -13.37 5.98 3.41
CA ARG A 343 -12.55 5.35 2.34
C ARG A 343 -11.13 5.85 2.29
N ASP A 344 -10.94 7.14 2.50
CA ASP A 344 -9.64 7.78 2.36
C ASP A 344 -9.39 8.84 3.43
N VAL A 345 -8.13 9.08 3.72
CA VAL A 345 -7.65 10.15 4.60
C VAL A 345 -6.45 10.79 3.94
N THR A 346 -6.38 12.12 3.93
CA THR A 346 -5.24 12.89 3.43
C THR A 346 -5.00 14.11 4.31
N VAL A 347 -3.78 14.63 4.32
CA VAL A 347 -3.47 15.94 4.88
C VAL A 347 -3.54 16.95 3.74
N SER A 348 -4.22 18.07 3.95
CA SER A 348 -4.26 19.18 2.99
C SER A 348 -2.99 20.04 3.07
N PRO A 349 -2.70 20.86 2.05
CA PRO A 349 -1.51 21.72 2.03
C PRO A 349 -1.43 22.73 3.18
N ASP A 350 -2.58 23.10 3.76
CA ASP A 350 -2.67 23.95 4.96
C ASP A 350 -2.58 23.17 6.29
N GLY A 351 -2.36 21.85 6.24
CA GLY A 351 -2.17 21.00 7.41
C GLY A 351 -3.45 20.52 8.08
N GLU A 352 -4.61 20.70 7.44
CA GLU A 352 -5.88 20.14 7.91
C GLU A 352 -5.95 18.64 7.54
N LEU A 353 -6.51 17.82 8.41
CA LEU A 353 -6.79 16.43 8.07
C LEU A 353 -8.14 16.36 7.36
N TRP A 354 -8.19 15.71 6.20
CA TRP A 354 -9.41 15.47 5.44
C TRP A 354 -9.70 13.97 5.41
N PHE A 355 -10.97 13.59 5.58
CA PHE A 355 -11.43 12.22 5.31
C PHE A 355 -12.59 12.20 4.32
N LEU A 356 -12.66 11.12 3.55
CA LEU A 356 -13.61 10.89 2.46
C LEU A 356 -14.60 9.79 2.83
N THR A 357 -15.90 10.09 2.77
CA THR A 357 -16.95 9.06 2.95
C THR A 357 -17.18 8.26 1.67
N ASN A 358 -17.76 7.07 1.79
CA ASN A 358 -18.00 6.15 0.67
C ASN A 358 -19.26 5.30 0.84
N ASN A 359 -20.35 5.95 1.23
CA ASN A 359 -21.67 5.36 1.42
C ASN A 359 -22.38 5.00 0.11
N THR A 360 -21.96 5.60 -1.00
CA THR A 360 -22.52 5.36 -2.35
C THR A 360 -21.84 4.21 -3.10
N ASP A 361 -20.92 3.47 -2.46
CA ASP A 361 -20.13 2.38 -3.08
C ASP A 361 -20.90 1.08 -3.37
N GLY A 362 -22.20 1.05 -3.06
CA GLY A 362 -23.08 -0.12 -3.16
C GLY A 362 -23.17 -0.97 -1.89
N ARG A 363 -22.44 -0.61 -0.82
CA ARG A 363 -22.42 -1.32 0.48
C ARG A 363 -22.86 -0.43 1.65
N GLY A 364 -22.95 0.88 1.45
CA GLY A 364 -23.48 1.83 2.43
C GLY A 364 -24.99 2.05 2.36
N THR A 365 -25.47 2.96 3.20
CA THR A 365 -26.84 3.52 3.15
C THR A 365 -26.71 5.03 3.03
N PRO A 366 -26.61 5.57 1.79
CA PRO A 366 -26.28 6.97 1.58
C PRO A 366 -27.41 7.91 2.01
N SER A 367 -27.03 9.04 2.60
CA SER A 367 -27.88 10.21 2.80
C SER A 367 -27.95 11.05 1.52
N SER A 368 -28.75 12.12 1.52
CA SER A 368 -28.93 12.98 0.33
C SER A 368 -27.67 13.71 -0.10
N ASP A 369 -26.75 13.94 0.83
CA ASP A 369 -25.57 14.78 0.63
C ASP A 369 -24.29 13.93 0.50
N ASP A 370 -24.43 12.60 0.51
CA ASP A 370 -23.30 11.68 0.36
C ASP A 370 -22.91 11.49 -1.12
N ASP A 371 -21.63 11.26 -1.41
CA ASP A 371 -20.49 11.21 -0.47
C ASP A 371 -19.81 12.56 -0.27
N ARG A 372 -19.10 12.69 0.85
CA ARG A 372 -18.54 13.94 1.37
C ARG A 372 -17.05 13.85 1.61
N ILE A 373 -16.38 14.98 1.45
CA ILE A 373 -15.06 15.24 2.02
C ILE A 373 -15.26 16.13 3.23
N LEU A 374 -14.67 15.73 4.35
CA LEU A 374 -14.82 16.38 5.64
C LEU A 374 -13.44 16.78 6.15
N GLY A 375 -13.26 18.06 6.49
CA GLY A 375 -12.03 18.62 7.03
C GLY A 375 -12.10 18.76 8.54
N LEU A 376 -10.98 18.52 9.23
CA LEU A 376 -10.88 18.69 10.68
C LEU A 376 -9.50 19.23 11.09
N GLY A 377 -9.51 20.09 12.10
CA GLY A 377 -8.29 20.48 12.79
C GLY A 377 -7.81 19.36 13.71
N VAL A 378 -6.48 19.28 13.89
CA VAL A 378 -5.85 18.42 14.89
C VAL A 378 -5.17 19.27 15.96
N GLU A 379 -5.26 18.84 17.21
CA GLU A 379 -4.45 19.39 18.30
C GLU A 379 -3.22 18.50 18.50
N LYS A 380 -2.05 19.12 18.61
CA LYS A 380 -0.80 18.45 18.93
C LYS A 380 -0.62 18.45 20.45
N GLU A 381 -0.54 17.27 21.04
CA GLU A 381 -0.28 17.10 22.47
C GLU A 381 1.20 17.26 22.84
#